data_AF-A0A385YPG2-F1
#
_entry.id   AF-A0A385YPG2-F1
#
_cell.length_a   1.000
_cell.length_b   1.000
_cell.length_c   1.000
_cell.angle_alpha   90.00
_cell.angle_beta   90.00
_cell.angle_gamma   90.00
#
_symmetry.space_group_name_H-M   'P 1'
#
loop_
_entity.id
_entity.type
_entity.pdbx_description
1 polymer ?
#
loop_
_entity_poly.entity_id
_entity_poly.type
_entity_poly.pdbx_seq_one_letter_code
_entity_poly.pdbx_strand_id
1 'polypeptide(L)'
;MKPTDEQLAMWGKTFVPPLDIFFVKEEIVKDLACHLDQVLLMPREEFNEHTSYKQILYANSYEYWNVSEEGTFVIVAHPEWVTSLPHDVLEKLLQLQIELERGLVYPIEIFEDVHLFPLEYIVRWKEKQYVVFQGKMWCQLTSEVKNAALLAIANEWEIVTEQDITIELPDHLNKYANTYATTGGSNCLSSTLYAVRGVEWRLHEWVHPRTFIAGIVRAGYERLSMNEEPYHSGDIIVWENSDGVVQHASYHIKDDLFFNKNGQTFFNAWRIIRGEDLRKVWSDYAAVIYRKVEGS
;
A
#
# COMPACT_ATOMS: atom_id res chain seq x y z
N MET A 1 1.88 18.08 4.33
CA MET A 1 2.41 16.99 5.20
C MET A 1 3.58 16.33 4.49
N LYS A 2 4.70 16.09 5.17
CA LYS A 2 5.90 15.42 4.62
C LYS A 2 6.37 14.34 5.57
N PRO A 3 6.93 13.22 5.08
CA PRO A 3 7.52 12.21 5.95
C PRO A 3 8.77 12.75 6.65
N THR A 4 9.07 12.22 7.84
CA THR A 4 10.28 12.52 8.60
C THR A 4 11.49 11.77 8.05
N ASP A 5 12.70 12.20 8.42
CA ASP A 5 13.94 11.50 8.04
C ASP A 5 13.96 10.06 8.55
N GLU A 6 13.39 9.80 9.73
CA GLU A 6 13.27 8.45 10.28
C GLU A 6 12.34 7.58 9.42
N GLN A 7 11.19 8.13 8.99
CA GLN A 7 10.26 7.42 8.09
C GLN A 7 10.94 7.11 6.77
N LEU A 8 11.60 8.09 6.15
CA LEU A 8 12.35 7.90 4.89
C LEU A 8 13.46 6.85 5.04
N ALA A 9 14.20 6.86 6.14
CA ALA A 9 15.24 5.86 6.39
C ALA A 9 14.67 4.44 6.54
N MET A 10 13.49 4.30 7.16
CA MET A 10 12.80 3.01 7.30
C MET A 10 12.18 2.53 5.98
N TRP A 11 11.59 3.43 5.21
CA TRP A 11 11.11 3.14 3.86
C TRP A 11 12.26 2.74 2.95
N GLY A 12 13.40 3.42 3.02
CA GLY A 12 14.60 3.08 2.27
C GLY A 12 15.09 1.63 2.48
N LYS A 13 14.81 1.04 3.65
CA LYS A 13 15.17 -0.34 3.98
C LYS A 13 14.14 -1.38 3.51
N THR A 14 12.89 -0.97 3.28
CA THR A 14 11.76 -1.90 3.10
C THR A 14 10.97 -1.69 1.81
N PHE A 15 11.20 -0.60 1.09
CA PHE A 15 10.50 -0.27 -0.14
C PHE A 15 10.69 -1.35 -1.23
N VAL A 16 11.94 -1.78 -1.44
CA VAL A 16 12.25 -2.93 -2.30
C VAL A 16 12.51 -4.16 -1.42
N PRO A 17 11.72 -5.25 -1.57
CA PRO A 17 11.90 -6.48 -0.80
C PRO A 17 13.26 -7.15 -1.06
N PRO A 18 13.70 -8.08 -0.17
CA PRO A 18 15.01 -8.72 -0.30
C PRO A 18 15.12 -9.73 -1.44
N LEU A 19 13.99 -10.22 -1.96
CA LEU A 19 13.91 -11.07 -3.16
C LEU A 19 13.16 -10.29 -4.24
N ASP A 20 13.65 -10.42 -5.47
CA ASP A 20 12.99 -9.84 -6.63
C ASP A 20 11.88 -10.78 -7.15
N ILE A 21 10.72 -10.20 -7.44
CA ILE A 21 9.55 -10.89 -7.96
C ILE A 21 9.28 -10.39 -9.38
N PHE A 22 9.26 -11.31 -10.34
CA PHE A 22 8.93 -11.02 -11.73
C PHE A 22 7.70 -11.82 -12.13
N PHE A 23 6.67 -11.12 -12.61
CA PHE A 23 5.55 -11.78 -13.26
C PHE A 23 5.89 -11.97 -14.73
N VAL A 24 5.61 -13.16 -15.25
CA VAL A 24 6.01 -13.52 -16.60
C VAL A 24 4.92 -14.33 -17.32
N LYS A 25 4.90 -14.21 -18.65
CA LYS A 25 4.09 -15.02 -19.55
C LYS A 25 4.84 -16.32 -19.86
N GLU A 26 4.14 -17.38 -20.21
CA GLU A 26 4.78 -18.66 -20.57
C GLU A 26 5.82 -18.53 -21.72
N GLU A 27 5.62 -17.58 -22.63
CA GLU A 27 6.50 -17.35 -23.78
C GLU A 27 7.93 -16.99 -23.36
N ILE A 28 8.11 -16.08 -22.39
CA ILE A 28 9.44 -15.62 -21.96
C ILE A 28 10.17 -16.67 -21.11
N VAL A 29 9.45 -17.65 -20.54
CA VAL A 29 10.07 -18.76 -19.79
C VAL A 29 11.02 -19.55 -20.69
N LYS A 30 10.68 -19.69 -21.99
CA LYS A 30 11.55 -20.35 -22.96
C LYS A 30 12.81 -19.54 -23.25
N ASP A 31 12.68 -18.22 -23.39
CA ASP A 31 13.81 -17.31 -23.57
C ASP A 31 14.75 -17.32 -22.34
N LEU A 32 14.21 -17.59 -21.15
CA LEU A 32 14.95 -17.64 -19.89
C LEU A 32 15.48 -19.04 -19.55
N ALA A 33 15.22 -20.09 -20.34
CA ALA A 33 15.44 -21.48 -19.94
C ALA A 33 16.85 -21.77 -19.37
N CYS A 34 17.90 -21.19 -19.97
CA CYS A 34 19.29 -21.36 -19.52
C CYS A 34 19.66 -20.56 -18.25
N HIS A 35 18.74 -19.74 -17.73
CA HIS A 35 18.94 -18.84 -16.60
C HIS A 35 18.04 -19.18 -15.41
N LEU A 36 17.17 -20.20 -15.51
CA LEU A 36 16.17 -20.51 -14.48
C LEU A 36 16.71 -21.40 -13.34
N ASP A 37 17.91 -21.97 -13.46
CA ASP A 37 18.46 -22.92 -12.47
C ASP A 37 18.69 -22.33 -11.07
N GLN A 38 18.76 -21.00 -10.96
CA GLN A 38 19.06 -20.28 -9.71
C GLN A 38 17.87 -19.53 -9.12
N VAL A 39 16.66 -19.75 -9.68
CA VAL A 39 15.43 -19.07 -9.26
C VAL A 39 14.32 -20.08 -9.01
N LEU A 40 13.28 -19.62 -8.32
CA LEU A 40 12.03 -20.38 -8.26
C LEU A 40 11.11 -19.87 -9.37
N LEU A 41 10.82 -20.72 -10.34
CA LEU A 41 9.73 -20.50 -11.28
C LEU A 41 8.51 -21.26 -10.79
N MET A 42 7.40 -20.56 -10.57
CA MET A 42 6.16 -21.17 -10.10
C MET A 42 4.95 -20.68 -10.90
N PRO A 43 3.92 -21.53 -11.08
CA PRO A 43 2.62 -21.08 -11.55
C PRO A 43 2.07 -19.99 -10.63
N ARG A 44 1.37 -19.01 -11.19
CA ARG A 44 0.83 -17.90 -10.41
C ARG A 44 -0.18 -18.36 -9.36
N GLU A 45 -0.94 -19.41 -9.62
CA GLU A 45 -1.89 -19.97 -8.65
C GLU A 45 -1.17 -20.50 -7.40
N GLU A 46 -0.01 -21.14 -7.58
CA GLU A 46 0.80 -21.62 -6.46
C GLU A 46 1.46 -20.46 -5.71
N PHE A 47 2.02 -19.49 -6.45
CA PHE A 47 2.57 -18.26 -5.88
C PHE A 47 1.55 -17.53 -5.00
N ASN A 48 0.33 -17.41 -5.53
CA ASN A 48 -0.78 -16.77 -4.85
C ASN A 48 -1.21 -17.52 -3.60
N GLU A 49 -0.79 -18.76 -3.34
CA GLU A 49 -1.03 -19.50 -2.09
C GLU A 49 0.21 -19.63 -1.21
N HIS A 50 1.37 -19.11 -1.65
CA HIS A 50 2.63 -19.26 -0.96
C HIS A 50 2.75 -18.36 0.28
N THR A 51 2.90 -18.96 1.46
CA THR A 51 2.88 -18.26 2.76
C THR A 51 3.96 -17.18 2.90
N SER A 52 5.16 -17.40 2.34
CA SER A 52 6.26 -16.43 2.42
C SER A 52 6.09 -15.25 1.46
N TYR A 53 5.42 -15.45 0.31
CA TYR A 53 5.33 -14.45 -0.75
C TYR A 53 4.02 -13.67 -0.71
N LYS A 54 2.98 -14.21 -0.05
CA LYS A 54 1.76 -13.47 0.32
C LYS A 54 1.96 -12.47 1.48
N GLN A 55 3.16 -12.36 2.03
CA GLN A 55 3.42 -11.40 3.10
C GLN A 55 3.18 -9.97 2.61
N ILE A 56 2.66 -9.11 3.50
CA ILE A 56 2.24 -7.74 3.18
C ILE A 56 3.36 -6.92 2.54
N LEU A 57 4.61 -7.12 2.98
CA LEU A 57 5.77 -6.47 2.38
C LEU A 57 5.81 -6.69 0.86
N TYR A 58 5.75 -7.95 0.43
CA TYR A 58 5.81 -8.33 -0.97
C TYR A 58 4.57 -7.88 -1.73
N ALA A 59 3.38 -8.15 -1.18
CA ALA A 59 2.12 -7.76 -1.79
C ALA A 59 2.04 -6.24 -2.02
N ASN A 60 2.52 -5.44 -1.06
CA ASN A 60 2.52 -3.98 -1.15
C ASN A 60 3.55 -3.45 -2.15
N SER A 61 4.80 -3.92 -2.06
CA SER A 61 5.87 -3.41 -2.93
C SER A 61 5.57 -3.69 -4.39
N TYR A 62 5.13 -4.93 -4.69
CA TYR A 62 4.85 -5.37 -6.05
C TYR A 62 3.39 -5.18 -6.48
N GLU A 63 2.57 -4.59 -5.62
CA GLU A 63 1.16 -4.25 -5.86
C GLU A 63 0.39 -5.40 -6.52
N TYR A 64 0.38 -6.59 -5.89
CA TYR A 64 -0.18 -7.80 -6.52
C TYR A 64 -1.63 -7.68 -6.98
N TRP A 65 -2.39 -6.76 -6.40
CA TRP A 65 -3.78 -6.46 -6.79
C TRP A 65 -3.90 -5.73 -8.14
N ASN A 66 -2.82 -5.10 -8.63
CA ASN A 66 -2.77 -4.40 -9.91
C ASN A 66 -2.20 -5.27 -11.04
N VAL A 67 -1.48 -6.36 -10.70
CA VAL A 67 -0.78 -7.18 -11.69
C VAL A 67 -1.76 -7.88 -12.66
N SER A 68 -1.61 -7.64 -13.96
CA SER A 68 -2.43 -8.24 -15.03
C SER A 68 -2.48 -9.76 -14.96
N GLU A 69 -3.66 -10.35 -15.12
CA GLU A 69 -3.90 -11.82 -15.14
C GLU A 69 -3.15 -12.55 -16.27
N GLU A 70 -2.65 -11.83 -17.28
CA GLU A 70 -1.86 -12.42 -18.37
C GLU A 70 -0.51 -12.99 -17.90
N GLY A 71 0.01 -12.54 -16.75
CA GLY A 71 1.20 -13.14 -16.12
C GLY A 71 0.84 -14.46 -15.46
N THR A 72 1.13 -15.59 -16.11
CA THR A 72 0.75 -16.94 -15.65
C THR A 72 1.82 -17.62 -14.79
N PHE A 73 3.05 -17.13 -14.80
CA PHE A 73 4.14 -17.62 -13.96
C PHE A 73 4.78 -16.48 -13.17
N VAL A 74 5.41 -16.84 -12.07
CA VAL A 74 6.17 -15.93 -11.21
C VAL A 74 7.57 -16.47 -11.02
N ILE A 75 8.57 -15.62 -11.26
CA ILE A 75 9.97 -15.88 -10.94
C ILE A 75 10.28 -15.19 -9.62
N VAL A 76 10.76 -15.97 -8.64
CA VAL A 76 11.32 -15.46 -7.39
C VAL A 76 12.83 -15.63 -7.41
N ALA A 77 13.55 -14.52 -7.33
CA ALA A 77 14.98 -14.50 -7.55
C ALA A 77 15.74 -13.75 -6.45
N HIS A 78 16.98 -14.17 -6.21
CA HIS A 78 17.93 -13.35 -5.47
C HIS A 78 18.30 -12.12 -6.32
N PRO A 79 18.52 -10.92 -5.74
CA PRO A 79 18.77 -9.70 -6.55
C PRO A 79 20.00 -9.74 -7.46
N GLU A 80 20.95 -10.64 -7.21
CA GLU A 80 22.11 -10.85 -8.10
C GLU A 80 21.78 -11.64 -9.37
N TRP A 81 20.62 -12.31 -9.43
CA TRP A 81 20.24 -13.10 -10.59
C TRP A 81 19.96 -12.19 -11.79
N VAL A 82 19.20 -11.11 -11.59
CA VAL A 82 18.76 -10.23 -12.69
C VAL A 82 19.95 -9.56 -13.41
N THR A 83 21.05 -9.31 -12.69
CA THR A 83 22.27 -8.73 -13.28
C THR A 83 23.13 -9.74 -14.04
N SER A 84 22.85 -11.04 -13.92
CA SER A 84 23.52 -12.09 -14.70
C SER A 84 22.89 -12.31 -16.08
N LEU A 85 21.71 -11.73 -16.32
CA LEU A 85 20.99 -11.89 -17.58
C LEU A 85 21.68 -11.11 -18.71
N PRO A 86 21.70 -11.64 -19.94
CA PRO A 86 22.05 -10.86 -21.13
C PRO A 86 21.20 -9.60 -21.24
N HIS A 87 21.77 -8.51 -21.75
CA HIS A 87 21.09 -7.21 -21.81
C HIS A 87 19.74 -7.26 -22.54
N ASP A 88 19.67 -7.97 -23.67
CA ASP A 88 18.44 -8.11 -24.46
C ASP A 88 17.35 -8.91 -23.72
N VAL A 89 17.75 -9.92 -22.94
CA VAL A 89 16.85 -10.71 -22.09
C VAL A 89 16.36 -9.89 -20.91
N LEU A 90 17.26 -9.14 -20.26
CA LEU A 90 16.92 -8.23 -19.17
C LEU A 90 15.93 -7.16 -19.62
N GLU A 91 16.21 -6.48 -20.73
CA GLU A 91 15.34 -5.43 -21.26
C GLU A 91 13.92 -5.96 -21.53
N LYS A 92 13.80 -7.13 -22.18
CA LYS A 92 12.51 -7.80 -22.40
C LYS A 92 11.80 -8.13 -21.08
N LEU A 93 12.52 -8.68 -20.10
CA LEU A 93 11.96 -9.04 -18.80
C LEU A 93 11.40 -7.81 -18.08
N LEU A 94 12.14 -6.69 -18.09
CA LEU A 94 11.71 -5.44 -17.47
C LEU A 94 10.56 -4.77 -18.22
N GLN A 95 10.55 -4.80 -19.56
CA GLN A 95 9.41 -4.35 -20.37
C GLN A 95 8.13 -5.12 -20.01
N LEU A 96 8.26 -6.43 -19.82
CA LEU A 96 7.14 -7.27 -19.41
C LEU A 96 6.60 -6.90 -18.01
N GLN A 97 7.44 -6.40 -17.10
CA GLN A 97 6.96 -5.93 -15.79
C GLN A 97 6.11 -4.66 -15.92
N ILE A 98 6.42 -3.79 -16.88
CA ILE A 98 5.61 -2.61 -17.21
C ILE A 98 4.30 -3.04 -17.85
N GLU A 99 4.36 -3.97 -18.80
CA GLU A 99 3.19 -4.52 -19.49
C GLU A 99 2.20 -5.19 -18.53
N LEU A 100 2.71 -5.94 -17.55
CA LEU A 100 1.91 -6.65 -16.57
C LEU A 100 1.53 -5.79 -15.36
N GLU A 101 1.83 -4.49 -15.37
CA GLU A 101 1.45 -3.54 -14.33
C GLU A 101 1.93 -3.95 -12.93
N ARG A 102 3.13 -4.54 -12.86
CA ARG A 102 3.76 -4.87 -11.57
C ARG A 102 4.15 -3.59 -10.84
N GLY A 103 3.90 -3.54 -9.53
CA GLY A 103 4.41 -2.48 -8.66
C GLY A 103 5.95 -2.36 -8.71
N LEU A 104 6.50 -1.29 -8.13
CA LEU A 104 7.90 -0.87 -8.31
C LEU A 104 8.28 -0.47 -9.75
N VAL A 105 7.29 -0.10 -10.56
CA VAL A 105 7.48 0.44 -11.91
C VAL A 105 6.88 1.84 -11.92
N TYR A 106 7.70 2.85 -12.19
CA TYR A 106 7.27 4.24 -12.14
C TYR A 106 7.62 5.00 -13.42
N PRO A 107 6.74 5.86 -13.94
CA PRO A 107 7.07 6.76 -15.04
C PRO A 107 8.28 7.61 -14.67
N ILE A 108 9.22 7.78 -15.60
CA ILE A 108 10.47 8.48 -15.33
C ILE A 108 10.23 9.96 -14.98
N GLU A 109 9.11 10.52 -15.45
CA GLU A 109 8.77 11.93 -15.35
C GLU A 109 8.46 12.38 -13.92
N ILE A 110 8.21 11.45 -12.99
CA ILE A 110 7.99 11.79 -11.57
C ILE A 110 9.31 12.10 -10.84
N PHE A 111 10.46 11.76 -11.44
CA PHE A 111 11.76 11.93 -10.82
C PHE A 111 12.52 13.13 -11.41
N GLU A 112 13.12 13.95 -10.55
CA GLU A 112 13.92 15.10 -10.98
C GLU A 112 15.34 14.68 -11.43
N ASP A 113 16.00 13.82 -10.65
CA ASP A 113 17.39 13.41 -10.86
C ASP A 113 17.52 12.06 -11.60
N VAL A 114 16.86 11.94 -12.74
CA VAL A 114 16.78 10.70 -13.53
C VAL A 114 18.15 10.08 -13.85
N HIS A 115 19.15 10.92 -14.10
CA HIS A 115 20.51 10.52 -14.46
C HIS A 115 21.26 9.78 -13.34
N LEU A 116 20.72 9.76 -12.10
CA LEU A 116 21.29 9.02 -10.98
C LEU A 116 20.82 7.56 -10.92
N PHE A 117 19.82 7.17 -11.73
CA PHE A 117 19.43 5.78 -11.87
C PHE A 117 20.31 5.07 -12.92
N PRO A 118 20.69 3.80 -12.69
CA PRO A 118 21.43 3.04 -13.71
C PRO A 118 20.58 2.81 -14.96
N LEU A 119 21.18 3.02 -16.13
CA LEU A 119 20.48 3.06 -17.42
C LEU A 119 19.81 1.73 -17.76
N GLU A 120 20.37 0.61 -17.32
CA GLU A 120 19.83 -0.74 -17.56
C GLU A 120 18.47 -0.99 -16.89
N TYR A 121 18.05 -0.15 -15.94
CA TYR A 121 16.74 -0.21 -15.29
C TYR A 121 15.78 0.88 -15.78
N ILE A 122 16.20 1.70 -16.75
CA ILE A 122 15.36 2.68 -17.44
C ILE A 122 14.90 2.07 -18.77
N VAL A 123 13.61 1.79 -18.85
CA VAL A 123 13.04 1.01 -19.95
C VAL A 123 12.00 1.81 -20.70
N ARG A 124 12.03 1.75 -22.04
CA ARG A 124 11.03 2.39 -22.89
C ARG A 124 9.87 1.45 -23.18
N TRP A 125 8.65 1.92 -22.98
CA TRP A 125 7.42 1.19 -23.30
C TRP A 125 6.34 2.13 -23.81
N LYS A 126 5.71 1.81 -24.95
CA LYS A 126 4.63 2.60 -25.58
C LYS A 126 4.91 4.12 -25.56
N GLU A 127 6.08 4.49 -26.09
CA GLU A 127 6.60 5.87 -26.20
C GLU A 127 7.04 6.56 -24.89
N LYS A 128 6.75 5.99 -23.72
CA LYS A 128 7.18 6.51 -22.41
C LYS A 128 8.40 5.78 -21.88
N GLN A 129 9.05 6.36 -20.87
CA GLN A 129 10.13 5.72 -20.14
C GLN A 129 9.74 5.47 -18.69
N TYR A 130 10.22 4.36 -18.16
CA TYR A 130 9.91 3.90 -16.81
C TYR A 130 11.20 3.51 -16.09
N VAL A 131 11.23 3.75 -14.79
CA VAL A 131 12.22 3.18 -13.88
C VAL A 131 11.62 1.91 -13.28
N VAL A 132 12.31 0.78 -13.47
CA VAL A 132 11.90 -0.51 -12.92
C VAL A 132 12.80 -0.88 -11.75
N PHE A 133 12.35 -0.67 -10.52
CA PHE A 133 13.18 -0.93 -9.35
C PHE A 133 13.36 -2.43 -9.11
N GLN A 134 14.60 -2.82 -8.79
CA GLN A 134 15.03 -4.17 -8.40
C GLN A 134 15.99 -4.07 -7.22
N GLY A 135 16.12 -5.15 -6.44
CA GLY A 135 16.88 -5.15 -5.19
C GLY A 135 18.34 -4.70 -5.37
N LYS A 136 19.01 -5.17 -6.43
CA LYS A 136 20.41 -4.83 -6.71
C LYS A 136 20.58 -3.35 -7.05
N MET A 137 19.75 -2.84 -7.95
CA MET A 137 19.69 -1.43 -8.32
C MET A 137 19.46 -0.57 -7.06
N TRP A 138 18.46 -0.92 -6.27
CA TRP A 138 18.11 -0.19 -5.06
C TRP A 138 19.29 -0.13 -4.08
N CYS A 139 19.98 -1.24 -3.84
CA CYS A 139 21.14 -1.25 -2.94
C CYS A 139 22.30 -0.35 -3.41
N GLN A 140 22.42 -0.07 -4.71
CA GLN A 140 23.47 0.79 -5.26
C GLN A 140 23.18 2.29 -5.14
N LEU A 141 21.90 2.67 -5.00
CA LEU A 141 21.52 4.07 -4.84
C LEU A 141 21.94 4.61 -3.46
N THR A 142 22.41 5.86 -3.44
CA THR A 142 22.71 6.56 -2.18
C THR A 142 21.43 6.87 -1.41
N SER A 143 21.56 7.18 -0.12
CA SER A 143 20.42 7.54 0.72
C SER A 143 19.68 8.77 0.19
N GLU A 144 20.40 9.74 -0.36
CA GLU A 144 19.84 10.97 -0.93
C GLU A 144 18.95 10.66 -2.13
N VAL A 145 19.42 9.82 -3.05
CA VAL A 145 18.65 9.40 -4.24
C VAL A 145 17.43 8.58 -3.84
N LYS A 146 17.58 7.66 -2.88
CA LYS A 146 16.46 6.88 -2.35
C LYS A 146 15.40 7.78 -1.74
N ASN A 147 15.80 8.74 -0.91
CA ASN A 147 14.87 9.66 -0.25
C ASN A 147 14.12 10.51 -1.27
N ALA A 148 14.83 11.05 -2.28
CA ALA A 148 14.20 11.82 -3.36
C ALA A 148 13.18 10.97 -4.14
N ALA A 149 13.56 9.73 -4.52
CA ALA A 149 12.66 8.81 -5.21
C ALA A 149 11.43 8.45 -4.37
N LEU A 150 11.61 8.14 -3.08
CA LEU A 150 10.51 7.82 -2.16
C LEU A 150 9.55 8.98 -1.96
N LEU A 151 10.05 10.22 -1.91
CA LEU A 151 9.22 11.42 -1.83
C LEU A 151 8.40 11.63 -3.10
N ALA A 152 9.02 11.48 -4.28
CA ALA A 152 8.33 11.55 -5.56
C ALA A 152 7.21 10.50 -5.65
N ILE A 153 7.52 9.26 -5.29
CA ILE A 153 6.55 8.15 -5.27
C ILE A 153 5.43 8.45 -4.26
N ALA A 154 5.75 8.85 -3.03
CA ALA A 154 4.74 9.14 -2.02
C ALA A 154 3.69 10.17 -2.48
N ASN A 155 4.10 11.15 -3.29
CA ASN A 155 3.20 12.16 -3.85
C ASN A 155 2.21 11.59 -4.89
N GLU A 156 2.54 10.49 -5.56
CA GLU A 156 1.63 9.79 -6.47
C GLU A 156 0.54 9.01 -5.72
N TRP A 157 0.85 8.52 -4.51
CA TRP A 157 -0.07 7.68 -3.73
C TRP A 157 -1.16 8.47 -3.03
N GLU A 158 -0.88 9.70 -2.60
CA GLU A 158 -1.87 10.56 -1.98
C GLU A 158 -1.70 12.01 -2.42
N ILE A 159 -2.77 12.58 -2.96
CA ILE A 159 -2.87 14.04 -3.11
C ILE A 159 -2.92 14.63 -1.70
N VAL A 160 -1.84 15.30 -1.31
CA VAL A 160 -1.78 16.05 -0.06
C VAL A 160 -2.66 17.30 -0.23
N THR A 161 -3.93 17.17 0.12
CA THR A 161 -4.76 18.35 0.39
C THR A 161 -4.21 19.01 1.66
N GLU A 162 -3.48 20.11 1.48
CA GLU A 162 -3.04 20.98 2.57
C GLU A 162 -4.28 21.59 3.23
N GLN A 163 -4.80 20.92 4.24
CA GLN A 163 -5.68 21.55 5.19
C GLN A 163 -5.07 21.35 6.57
N ASP A 164 -4.58 22.46 7.14
CA ASP A 164 -4.21 22.55 8.54
C ASP A 164 -5.49 22.49 9.38
N ILE A 165 -6.04 21.28 9.51
CA ILE A 165 -7.21 21.02 10.32
C ILE A 165 -6.74 21.05 11.78
N THR A 166 -6.81 22.24 12.39
CA THR A 166 -6.49 22.42 13.81
C THR A 166 -7.73 22.08 14.62
N ILE A 167 -7.77 20.84 15.10
CA ILE A 167 -8.81 20.37 16.02
C ILE A 167 -8.17 19.75 17.25
N GLU A 168 -8.83 19.94 18.40
CA GLU A 168 -8.54 19.15 19.58
C GLU A 168 -8.90 17.67 19.28
N LEU A 169 -7.87 16.84 19.28
CA LEU A 169 -7.95 15.40 19.09
C LEU A 169 -7.87 14.69 20.45
N PRO A 170 -8.50 13.51 20.60
CA PRO A 170 -8.18 12.59 21.68
C PRO A 170 -6.65 12.37 21.78
N ASP A 171 -6.13 12.34 23.00
CA ASP A 171 -4.68 12.30 23.28
C ASP A 171 -3.93 11.22 22.48
N HIS A 172 -4.50 10.02 22.39
CA HIS A 172 -3.87 8.92 21.64
C HIS A 172 -3.85 9.15 20.13
N LEU A 173 -4.81 9.90 19.57
CA LEU A 173 -4.84 10.19 18.14
C LEU A 173 -3.80 11.23 17.73
N ASN A 174 -3.41 12.16 18.62
CA ASN A 174 -2.44 13.21 18.32
C ASN A 174 -1.11 12.67 17.77
N LYS A 175 -0.66 11.53 18.28
CA LYS A 175 0.60 10.89 17.82
C LYS A 175 0.55 10.45 16.36
N TYR A 176 -0.63 10.11 15.84
CA TYR A 176 -0.79 9.50 14.51
C TYR A 176 -1.60 10.34 13.54
N ALA A 177 -2.19 11.44 13.97
CA ALA A 177 -2.92 12.33 13.08
C ALA A 177 -1.94 13.01 12.12
N ASN A 178 -2.24 12.90 10.82
CA ASN A 178 -1.47 13.50 9.74
C ASN A 178 0.02 13.09 9.79
N THR A 179 0.26 11.79 9.98
CA THR A 179 1.60 11.21 9.92
C THR A 179 1.62 9.94 9.08
N TYR A 180 2.80 9.61 8.57
CA TYR A 180 3.01 8.38 7.85
C TYR A 180 3.42 7.22 8.78
N ALA A 181 3.19 5.99 8.32
CA ALA A 181 3.73 4.81 8.98
C ALA A 181 5.22 4.63 8.60
N THR A 182 6.04 4.11 9.51
CA THR A 182 7.43 3.73 9.19
C THR A 182 7.53 2.39 8.46
N THR A 183 6.47 1.58 8.54
CA THR A 183 6.40 0.23 7.95
C THR A 183 5.01 0.01 7.33
N GLY A 184 4.93 -0.89 6.35
CA GLY A 184 3.65 -1.39 5.84
C GLY A 184 3.01 -2.37 6.84
N GLY A 185 1.70 -2.58 6.73
CA GLY A 185 0.96 -3.51 7.59
C GLY A 185 -0.33 -2.93 8.13
N SER A 186 -0.33 -1.65 8.47
CA SER A 186 -1.54 -0.95 8.89
C SER A 186 -2.52 -0.81 7.73
N ASN A 187 -3.82 -0.92 8.02
CA ASN A 187 -4.89 -0.65 7.07
C ASN A 187 -5.98 0.22 7.72
N CYS A 188 -7.05 0.54 6.99
CA CYS A 188 -8.15 1.36 7.50
C CYS A 188 -8.82 0.75 8.74
N LEU A 189 -8.92 -0.57 8.79
CA LEU A 189 -9.55 -1.31 9.87
C LEU A 189 -8.71 -1.27 11.15
N SER A 190 -7.39 -1.43 11.03
CA SER A 190 -6.46 -1.34 12.15
C SER A 190 -6.42 0.08 12.73
N SER A 191 -6.44 1.09 11.84
CA SER A 191 -6.48 2.51 12.20
C SER A 191 -7.74 2.88 12.94
N THR A 192 -8.89 2.36 12.50
CA THR A 192 -10.17 2.56 13.16
C THR A 192 -10.22 1.86 14.52
N LEU A 193 -9.73 0.61 14.64
CA LEU A 193 -9.65 -0.07 15.94
C LEU A 193 -8.74 0.66 16.94
N TYR A 194 -7.63 1.22 16.45
CA TYR A 194 -6.76 2.05 17.26
C TYR A 194 -7.52 3.28 17.77
N ALA A 195 -8.24 3.99 16.91
CA ALA A 195 -9.00 5.17 17.31
C ALA A 195 -10.03 4.88 18.42
N VAL A 196 -10.62 3.69 18.42
CA VAL A 196 -11.64 3.28 19.40
C VAL A 196 -11.08 2.99 20.81
N ARG A 197 -9.83 2.53 20.94
CA ARG A 197 -9.27 2.05 22.23
C ARG A 197 -7.86 2.52 22.57
N GLY A 198 -7.13 3.15 21.66
CA GLY A 198 -5.75 3.60 21.86
C GLY A 198 -4.72 2.47 22.04
N VAL A 199 -5.03 1.24 21.62
CA VAL A 199 -4.11 0.09 21.77
C VAL A 199 -3.10 0.11 20.62
N GLU A 200 -1.94 0.73 20.86
CA GLU A 200 -0.94 1.12 19.85
C GLU A 200 -0.48 -0.02 18.94
N TRP A 201 -0.10 -1.18 19.49
CA TRP A 201 0.44 -2.27 18.65
C TRP A 201 -0.54 -2.73 17.56
N ARG A 202 -1.85 -2.62 17.79
CA ARG A 202 -2.87 -3.00 16.79
C ARG A 202 -2.89 -2.09 15.58
N LEU A 203 -2.47 -0.83 15.74
CA LEU A 203 -2.42 0.13 14.64
C LEU A 203 -1.51 -0.37 13.50
N HIS A 204 -0.44 -1.06 13.87
CA HIS A 204 0.59 -1.57 12.96
C HIS A 204 0.25 -2.94 12.35
N GLU A 205 -0.87 -3.54 12.73
CA GLU A 205 -1.30 -4.86 12.26
C GLU A 205 -2.22 -4.78 11.04
N TRP A 206 -2.20 -5.85 10.25
CA TRP A 206 -3.20 -6.07 9.22
C TRP A 206 -4.45 -6.68 9.83
N VAL A 207 -5.53 -5.91 9.84
CA VAL A 207 -6.81 -6.35 10.41
C VAL A 207 -7.77 -6.76 9.30
N HIS A 208 -8.34 -7.96 9.42
CA HIS A 208 -9.38 -8.44 8.51
C HIS A 208 -10.79 -8.01 8.93
N PRO A 209 -11.76 -7.89 7.99
CA PRO A 209 -13.15 -7.48 8.27
C PRO A 209 -13.82 -8.16 9.46
N ARG A 210 -13.73 -9.48 9.56
CA ARG A 210 -14.37 -10.23 10.67
C ARG A 210 -13.74 -9.90 12.03
N THR A 211 -12.42 -9.74 12.06
CA THR A 211 -11.67 -9.34 13.26
C THR A 211 -12.03 -7.91 13.65
N PHE A 212 -12.15 -7.02 12.67
CA PHE A 212 -12.57 -5.63 12.86
C PHE A 212 -13.95 -5.52 13.50
N ILE A 213 -14.96 -6.15 12.91
CA ILE A 213 -16.34 -6.13 13.44
C ILE A 213 -16.39 -6.71 14.86
N ALA A 214 -15.75 -7.86 15.09
CA ALA A 214 -15.68 -8.44 16.42
C ALA A 214 -14.98 -7.50 17.43
N GLY A 215 -13.98 -6.75 16.98
CA GLY A 215 -13.25 -5.76 17.79
C GLY A 215 -14.12 -4.59 18.23
N ILE A 216 -14.86 -3.97 17.30
CA ILE A 216 -15.73 -2.82 17.62
C ILE A 216 -16.96 -3.23 18.44
N VAL A 217 -17.53 -4.41 18.17
CA VAL A 217 -18.65 -4.94 18.97
C VAL A 217 -18.21 -5.20 20.42
N ARG A 218 -17.05 -5.83 20.64
CA ARG A 218 -16.45 -5.96 21.98
C ARG A 218 -16.13 -4.62 22.62
N ALA A 219 -15.97 -3.57 21.81
CA ALA A 219 -15.76 -2.23 22.28
C ALA A 219 -17.05 -1.50 22.71
N GLY A 220 -18.21 -2.17 22.59
CA GLY A 220 -19.53 -1.63 22.95
C GLY A 220 -20.21 -0.88 21.80
N TYR A 221 -19.78 -1.10 20.56
CA TYR A 221 -20.40 -0.49 19.38
C TYR A 221 -21.51 -1.37 18.84
N GLU A 222 -22.65 -0.76 18.55
CA GLU A 222 -23.77 -1.40 17.87
C GLU A 222 -24.02 -0.74 16.52
N ARG A 223 -24.47 -1.56 15.57
CA ARG A 223 -24.85 -1.11 14.23
C ARG A 223 -26.18 -0.36 14.34
N LEU A 224 -26.22 0.88 13.84
CA LEU A 224 -27.45 1.66 13.78
C LEU A 224 -28.25 1.33 12.52
N SER A 225 -29.57 1.50 12.59
CA SER A 225 -30.41 1.47 11.38
C SER A 225 -30.10 2.67 10.47
N MET A 226 -30.08 2.43 9.16
CA MET A 226 -29.91 3.48 8.15
C MET A 226 -30.93 4.60 8.42
N ASN A 227 -30.44 5.85 8.52
CA ASN A 227 -31.16 7.12 8.77
C ASN A 227 -30.92 7.81 10.14
N GLU A 228 -30.04 7.30 11.00
CA GLU A 228 -29.66 8.00 12.23
C GLU A 228 -28.53 9.03 12.00
N GLU A 229 -28.80 10.04 11.17
CA GLU A 229 -28.05 11.29 11.20
C GLU A 229 -28.58 12.19 12.32
N PRO A 230 -27.72 12.98 12.99
CA PRO A 230 -26.32 13.27 12.66
C PRO A 230 -25.28 12.27 13.20
N TYR A 231 -24.08 12.28 12.62
CA TYR A 231 -22.90 11.60 13.18
C TYR A 231 -22.52 12.21 14.53
N HIS A 232 -22.22 11.36 15.51
CA HIS A 232 -21.76 11.75 16.83
C HIS A 232 -20.26 11.54 16.94
N SER A 233 -19.61 12.36 17.77
CA SER A 233 -18.19 12.15 18.10
C SER A 233 -17.99 10.72 18.62
N GLY A 234 -17.02 10.01 18.03
CA GLY A 234 -16.71 8.64 18.37
C GLY A 234 -17.48 7.57 17.60
N ASP A 235 -18.38 7.95 16.68
CA ASP A 235 -18.97 7.01 15.72
C ASP A 235 -17.93 6.40 14.79
N ILE A 236 -18.25 5.23 14.27
CA ILE A 236 -17.48 4.56 13.24
C ILE A 236 -18.36 4.44 12.01
N ILE A 237 -17.86 4.90 10.87
CA ILE A 237 -18.50 4.63 9.57
C ILE A 237 -17.81 3.45 8.93
N VAL A 238 -18.60 2.50 8.46
CA VAL A 238 -18.17 1.29 7.76
C VAL A 238 -18.81 1.27 6.39
N TRP A 239 -18.01 1.06 5.34
CA TRP A 239 -18.48 0.89 3.97
C TRP A 239 -18.44 -0.60 3.61
N GLU A 240 -19.59 -1.14 3.22
CA GLU A 240 -19.80 -2.56 2.90
C GLU A 240 -20.15 -2.71 1.40
N ASN A 241 -19.64 -3.78 0.78
CA ASN A 241 -20.09 -4.18 -0.57
C ASN A 241 -21.48 -4.85 -0.53
N SER A 242 -22.00 -5.24 -1.68
CA SER A 242 -23.32 -5.87 -1.81
C SER A 242 -23.48 -7.17 -1.00
N ASP A 243 -22.36 -7.86 -0.71
CA ASP A 243 -22.33 -9.09 0.07
C ASP A 243 -22.18 -8.82 1.58
N GLY A 244 -22.17 -7.56 2.00
CA GLY A 244 -21.98 -7.16 3.40
C GLY A 244 -20.54 -7.28 3.88
N VAL A 245 -19.56 -7.41 2.97
CA VAL A 245 -18.13 -7.45 3.32
C VAL A 245 -17.61 -6.04 3.47
N VAL A 246 -17.03 -5.74 4.64
CA VAL A 246 -16.38 -4.45 4.92
C VAL A 246 -15.23 -4.20 3.95
N GLN A 247 -15.30 -3.07 3.25
CA GLN A 247 -14.27 -2.57 2.34
C GLN A 247 -13.45 -1.45 2.98
N HIS A 248 -14.11 -0.61 3.79
CA HIS A 248 -13.45 0.50 4.48
C HIS A 248 -14.10 0.80 5.81
N ALA A 249 -13.34 1.41 6.72
CA ALA A 249 -13.87 1.98 7.95
C ALA A 249 -13.08 3.22 8.36
N SER A 250 -13.77 4.14 9.05
CA SER A 250 -13.15 5.36 9.56
C SER A 250 -13.84 5.83 10.84
N TYR A 251 -13.08 6.52 11.71
CA TYR A 251 -13.54 6.96 13.03
C TYR A 251 -13.90 8.45 13.00
N HIS A 252 -15.15 8.78 13.30
CA HIS A 252 -15.64 10.16 13.36
C HIS A 252 -15.13 10.84 14.64
N ILE A 253 -14.43 11.95 14.48
CA ILE A 253 -13.90 12.74 15.59
C ILE A 253 -14.92 13.78 16.02
N LYS A 254 -15.21 14.77 15.15
CA LYS A 254 -16.20 15.83 15.33
C LYS A 254 -16.31 16.63 14.03
N ASP A 255 -17.34 17.47 13.89
CA ASP A 255 -17.46 18.46 12.80
C ASP A 255 -17.26 17.88 11.39
N ASP A 256 -17.76 16.66 11.14
CA ASP A 256 -17.56 15.88 9.89
C ASP A 256 -16.09 15.58 9.57
N LEU A 257 -15.24 15.48 10.60
CA LEU A 257 -13.84 15.11 10.49
C LEU A 257 -13.60 13.70 11.01
N PHE A 258 -12.72 12.98 10.31
CA PHE A 258 -12.50 11.57 10.51
C PHE A 258 -11.02 11.23 10.62
N PHE A 259 -10.69 10.34 11.56
CA PHE A 259 -9.39 9.65 11.56
C PHE A 259 -9.44 8.49 10.57
N ASN A 260 -8.56 8.54 9.56
CA ASN A 260 -8.63 7.68 8.40
C ASN A 260 -7.25 7.22 7.91
N LYS A 261 -7.21 6.08 7.23
CA LYS A 261 -6.07 5.65 6.42
C LYS A 261 -6.59 5.05 5.11
N ASN A 262 -6.17 5.58 3.97
CA ASN A 262 -6.61 5.12 2.66
C ASN A 262 -5.66 4.08 2.11
N GLY A 263 -5.84 2.80 2.44
CA GLY A 263 -5.04 1.71 1.88
C GLY A 263 -4.05 1.10 2.88
N GLN A 264 -3.03 0.46 2.32
CA GLN A 264 -2.20 -0.54 3.02
C GLN A 264 -0.70 -0.28 3.01
N THR A 265 -0.25 0.67 2.19
CA THR A 265 1.18 0.98 2.09
C THR A 265 1.56 1.99 3.16
N PHE A 266 2.86 2.14 3.40
CA PHE A 266 3.37 3.20 4.26
C PHE A 266 3.28 4.59 3.60
N PHE A 267 3.07 4.66 2.28
CA PHE A 267 2.77 5.91 1.56
C PHE A 267 1.34 6.41 1.81
N ASN A 268 0.44 5.56 2.30
CA ASN A 268 -0.86 6.01 2.76
C ASN A 268 -0.75 6.52 4.19
N ALA A 269 -0.98 7.80 4.43
CA ALA A 269 -0.85 8.35 5.77
C ALA A 269 -2.07 8.02 6.64
N TRP A 270 -1.86 8.06 7.95
CA TRP A 270 -2.95 8.26 8.89
C TRP A 270 -3.28 9.75 8.90
N ARG A 271 -4.53 10.09 8.58
CA ARG A 271 -4.93 11.47 8.29
C ARG A 271 -6.25 11.83 8.96
N ILE A 272 -6.37 13.13 9.22
CA ILE A 272 -7.67 13.75 9.46
C ILE A 272 -8.23 14.17 8.11
N ILE A 273 -9.42 13.67 7.77
CA ILE A 273 -10.08 13.92 6.49
C ILE A 273 -11.52 14.36 6.71
N ARG A 274 -12.07 15.13 5.77
CA ARG A 274 -13.49 15.50 5.77
C ARG A 274 -14.35 14.31 5.37
N GLY A 275 -15.53 14.21 5.96
CA GLY A 275 -16.51 13.19 5.63
C GLY A 275 -16.97 13.28 4.18
N GLU A 276 -17.01 14.48 3.60
CA GLU A 276 -17.35 14.66 2.18
C GLU A 276 -16.39 13.93 1.24
N ASP A 277 -15.10 13.99 1.52
CA ASP A 277 -14.07 13.31 0.73
C ASP A 277 -14.20 11.78 0.88
N LEU A 278 -14.44 11.31 2.10
CA LEU A 278 -14.67 9.88 2.36
C LEU A 278 -15.91 9.37 1.63
N ARG A 279 -17.03 10.08 1.72
CA ARG A 279 -18.28 9.71 1.04
C ARG A 279 -18.13 9.72 -0.48
N LYS A 280 -17.29 10.60 -1.02
CA LYS A 280 -16.99 10.64 -2.46
C LYS A 280 -16.13 9.47 -2.91
N VAL A 281 -15.10 9.11 -2.14
CA VAL A 281 -14.20 8.00 -2.48
C VAL A 281 -14.92 6.65 -2.37
N TRP A 282 -15.79 6.49 -1.38
CA TRP A 282 -16.47 5.23 -1.08
C TRP A 282 -17.95 5.23 -1.49
N SER A 283 -18.32 6.03 -2.48
CA SER A 283 -19.72 6.22 -2.91
C SER A 283 -20.39 4.96 -3.46
N ASP A 284 -19.59 4.02 -3.96
CA ASP A 284 -20.07 2.77 -4.56
C ASP A 284 -20.45 1.72 -3.51
N TYR A 285 -20.21 2.01 -2.23
CA TYR A 285 -20.44 1.10 -1.11
C TYR A 285 -21.54 1.60 -0.18
N ALA A 286 -22.24 0.66 0.45
CA ALA A 286 -23.25 0.99 1.44
C ALA A 286 -22.56 1.47 2.74
N ALA A 287 -22.85 2.71 3.15
CA ALA A 287 -22.36 3.25 4.41
C ALA A 287 -23.25 2.82 5.58
N VAL A 288 -22.62 2.42 6.68
CA VAL A 288 -23.25 1.95 7.91
C VAL A 288 -22.58 2.62 9.10
N ILE A 289 -23.38 3.06 10.07
CA ILE A 289 -22.88 3.68 11.30
C ILE A 289 -22.84 2.62 12.39
N TYR A 290 -21.71 2.57 13.09
CA TYR A 290 -21.57 1.89 14.36
C TYR A 290 -21.38 2.95 15.43
N ARG A 291 -22.22 2.92 16.46
CA ARG A 291 -22.17 3.87 17.57
C ARG A 291 -21.98 3.13 18.86
N LYS A 292 -21.14 3.71 19.72
CA LYS A 292 -20.96 3.18 21.07
C LYS A 292 -22.28 3.34 21.81
N VAL A 293 -22.88 2.24 22.23
CA VAL A 293 -24.05 2.31 23.09
C VAL A 293 -23.58 2.78 24.45
N GLU A 294 -24.22 3.82 24.96
CA GLU A 294 -24.06 4.21 26.36
C GLU A 294 -24.70 3.13 27.22
N GLY A 295 -23.90 2.11 27.54
CA GLY A 295 -24.27 1.01 28.41
C GLY A 295 -23.85 1.29 29.84
N SER A 296 -24.85 1.71 30.64
CA SER A 296 -25.19 1.27 32.00
C SER A 296 -24.11 1.20 33.08
#